data_AF-A0A165EQ48-F1
#
_entry.id   AF-A0A165EQ48-F1
#
_cell.length_a   1.000
_cell.length_b   1.000
_cell.length_c   1.000
_cell.angle_alpha   90.00
_cell.angle_beta   90.00
_cell.angle_gamma   90.00
#
_symmetry.space_group_name_H-M   'P 1'
#
loop_
_entity.id
_entity.type
_entity.pdbx_description
1 polymer ?
#
loop_
_entity_poly.entity_id
_entity_poly.type
_entity_poly.pdbx_seq_one_letter_code
_entity_poly.pdbx_strand_id
1 'polypeptide(L)'
;MHFHTPSEHRINDEYYPLEMHLLFKSGNRFAAISVLFQLVSGSPPNNEFMHNLFLSVRNITRPGTSTITGTLDFRGLSNAIKTGPLYTYNGSLTTPPCTENVKWLVLGGTRPLHVDTYNKVKSVMKFNARYSQNAPGKINLLEKA
;
A
#
# COMPACT_ATOMS: atom_id res chain seq x y z
N MET A 1 6.14 6.97 2.16
CA MET A 1 5.55 5.62 2.06
C MET A 1 4.52 5.45 3.16
N HIS A 2 3.38 4.85 2.87
CA HIS A 2 2.36 4.50 3.88
C HIS A 2 1.61 3.23 3.46
N PHE A 3 0.72 2.74 4.32
CA PHE A 3 0.07 1.44 4.17
C PHE A 3 -1.44 1.51 4.42
N HIS A 4 -2.17 0.63 3.74
CA HIS A 4 -3.60 0.41 3.93
C HIS A 4 -3.88 -1.06 4.26
N THR A 5 -4.83 -1.28 5.16
CA THR A 5 -5.39 -2.60 5.43
C THR A 5 -6.93 -2.54 5.47
N PRO A 6 -7.63 -3.28 4.57
CA PRO A 6 -7.10 -4.08 3.44
C PRO A 6 -6.47 -3.21 2.34
N SER A 7 -6.09 -3.81 1.21
CA SER A 7 -5.77 -3.07 -0.01
C SER A 7 -6.96 -2.22 -0.47
N GLU A 8 -6.66 -1.04 -1.01
CA GLU A 8 -7.63 -0.16 -1.66
C GLU A 8 -7.85 -0.61 -3.11
N HIS A 9 -6.76 -0.99 -3.79
CA HIS A 9 -6.83 -1.58 -5.11
C HIS A 9 -7.30 -3.04 -5.05
N ARG A 10 -7.97 -3.44 -6.12
CA ARG A 10 -8.35 -4.81 -6.40
C ARG A 10 -7.86 -5.21 -7.79
N ILE A 11 -7.44 -6.46 -7.94
CA ILE A 11 -7.09 -7.02 -9.25
C ILE A 11 -8.11 -8.12 -9.53
N ASN A 12 -8.87 -7.98 -10.63
CA ASN A 12 -9.96 -8.90 -10.96
C ASN A 12 -10.93 -9.08 -9.77
N ASP A 13 -11.33 -7.96 -9.15
CA ASP A 13 -12.20 -7.89 -7.97
C ASP A 13 -11.67 -8.52 -6.66
N GLU A 14 -10.47 -9.11 -6.68
CA GLU A 14 -9.80 -9.62 -5.47
C GLU A 14 -9.11 -8.49 -4.72
N TYR A 15 -9.36 -8.39 -3.41
CA TYR A 15 -8.62 -7.51 -2.49
C TYR A 15 -7.52 -8.30 -1.77
N TYR A 16 -6.53 -7.59 -1.26
CA TYR A 16 -5.39 -8.17 -0.55
C TYR A 16 -5.28 -7.65 0.89
N PRO A 17 -4.64 -8.40 1.80
CA PRO A 17 -4.50 -8.04 3.21
C PRO A 17 -3.90 -6.65 3.49
N LEU A 18 -2.93 -6.25 2.68
CA LEU A 18 -2.15 -5.03 2.87
C LEU A 18 -1.75 -4.45 1.51
N GLU A 19 -1.78 -3.12 1.43
CA GLU A 19 -1.25 -2.36 0.31
C GLU A 19 -0.28 -1.29 0.79
N MET A 20 0.81 -1.10 0.05
CA MET A 20 1.81 -0.07 0.31
C MET A 20 1.79 0.97 -0.81
N HIS A 21 1.76 2.24 -0.42
CA HIS A 21 1.87 3.38 -1.32
C HIS A 21 3.22 4.08 -1.19
N LEU A 22 3.99 4.10 -2.27
CA LEU A 22 5.15 4.98 -2.45
C LEU A 22 4.69 6.22 -3.22
N LEU A 23 4.45 7.31 -2.50
CA LEU A 23 4.02 8.59 -3.09
C LEU A 23 5.23 9.48 -3.41
N PHE A 24 5.26 9.99 -4.64
CA PHE A 24 6.27 10.91 -5.16
C PHE A 24 5.57 12.19 -5.64
N LYS A 25 6.22 13.33 -5.41
CA LYS A 25 5.71 14.65 -5.81
C LYS A 25 6.82 15.46 -6.49
N SER A 26 6.48 16.13 -7.59
CA SER A 26 7.35 17.09 -8.29
C SER A 26 6.52 18.29 -8.73
N GLY A 27 6.66 19.42 -8.04
CA GLY A 27 5.75 20.55 -8.17
C GLY A 27 4.31 20.14 -7.82
N ASN A 28 3.37 20.38 -8.73
CA ASN A 28 1.96 19.97 -8.58
C ASN A 28 1.66 18.57 -9.14
N ARG A 29 2.66 17.84 -9.63
CA ARG A 29 2.48 16.49 -10.19
C ARG A 29 2.72 15.43 -9.14
N PHE A 30 1.84 14.44 -9.11
CA PHE A 30 1.93 13.29 -8.22
C PHE A 30 2.10 12.00 -9.02
N ALA A 31 2.94 11.11 -8.50
CA ALA A 31 3.01 9.72 -8.94
C ALA A 31 2.98 8.82 -7.72
N ALA A 32 2.26 7.71 -7.80
CA ALA A 32 2.17 6.73 -6.72
C ALA A 32 2.47 5.34 -7.25
N ILE A 33 3.30 4.59 -6.55
CA ILE A 33 3.49 3.16 -6.79
C ILE A 33 2.71 2.40 -5.71
N SER A 34 1.82 1.53 -6.14
CA SER A 34 1.10 0.59 -5.27
C SER A 34 1.77 -0.79 -5.31
N VAL A 35 1.90 -1.41 -4.14
CA VAL A 35 2.40 -2.77 -3.97
C VAL A 35 1.46 -3.56 -3.07
N LEU A 36 0.98 -4.68 -3.58
CA LEU A 36 0.02 -5.56 -2.92
C LEU A 36 0.74 -6.70 -2.18
N PHE A 37 0.20 -7.12 -1.04
CA PHE A 37 0.79 -8.17 -0.21
C PHE A 37 -0.18 -9.31 0.07
N GLN A 38 0.31 -10.54 0.00
CA GLN A 38 -0.44 -11.77 0.31
C GLN A 38 0.11 -12.44 1.56
N LEU A 39 -0.77 -13.00 2.39
CA LEU A 39 -0.36 -13.72 3.58
C LEU A 39 0.37 -15.02 3.23
N VAL A 40 1.46 -15.28 3.95
CA VAL A 40 2.19 -16.55 3.92
C VAL A 40 2.38 -17.09 5.34
N SER A 41 2.39 -18.42 5.47
CA SER A 41 2.61 -19.16 6.73
C SER A 41 3.94 -19.92 6.68
N GLY A 42 4.66 -20.01 7.82
CA GLY A 42 5.94 -20.75 7.94
C GLY A 42 7.18 -19.87 8.22
N SER A 43 8.35 -20.50 8.42
CA SER A 43 9.67 -19.88 8.64
C SER A 43 10.55 -19.98 7.37
N PRO A 44 11.36 -18.97 7.01
CA PRO A 44 10.95 -18.12 5.88
C PRO A 44 11.89 -18.20 4.66
N PRO A 45 11.61 -17.43 3.59
CA PRO A 45 12.55 -16.39 3.21
C PRO A 45 12.02 -15.09 3.77
N ASN A 46 12.69 -14.63 4.82
CA ASN A 46 12.26 -13.46 5.58
C ASN A 46 12.21 -12.30 4.59
N ASN A 47 11.05 -11.67 4.41
CA ASN A 47 11.03 -10.37 3.75
C ASN A 47 11.60 -9.36 4.76
N GLU A 48 12.94 -9.33 4.88
CA GLU A 48 13.68 -8.53 5.86
C GLU A 48 13.23 -7.07 5.83
N PHE A 49 12.91 -6.56 4.65
CA PHE A 49 12.34 -5.23 4.48
C PHE A 49 11.06 -5.04 5.32
N MET A 50 10.07 -5.92 5.20
CA MET A 50 8.81 -5.82 5.95
C MET A 50 9.00 -6.09 7.44
N HIS A 51 9.90 -7.01 7.79
CA HIS A 51 10.23 -7.27 9.19
C HIS A 51 10.86 -6.04 9.85
N ASN A 52 11.91 -5.48 9.27
CA ASN A 52 12.63 -4.31 9.80
C ASN A 52 11.75 -3.06 9.80
N LEU A 53 10.89 -2.90 8.80
CA LEU A 53 9.97 -1.78 8.72
C LEU A 53 8.97 -1.77 9.88
N PHE A 54 8.43 -2.94 10.23
CA PHE A 54 7.41 -3.07 11.28
C PHE A 54 7.95 -3.57 12.61
N LEU A 55 9.28 -3.64 12.78
CA LEU A 55 9.95 -4.13 13.98
C LEU A 55 9.42 -3.46 15.26
N SER A 56 9.24 -2.15 15.20
CA SER A 56 8.82 -1.31 16.33
C SER A 56 7.37 -0.83 16.25
N VAL A 57 6.53 -1.42 15.38
CA VAL A 57 5.16 -0.91 15.12
C VAL A 57 4.28 -0.83 16.37
N ARG A 58 4.52 -1.70 17.36
CA ARG A 58 3.79 -1.69 18.65
C ARG A 58 4.14 -0.51 19.56
N ASN A 59 5.23 0.21 19.28
CA ASN A 59 5.59 1.40 20.04
C ASN A 59 4.77 2.63 19.63
N ILE A 60 4.02 2.55 18.52
CA ILE A 60 3.23 3.65 17.96
C ILE A 60 1.72 3.37 17.91
N THR A 61 1.20 2.69 18.94
CA THR A 61 -0.22 2.32 19.03
C THR A 61 -1.18 3.50 19.22
N ARG A 62 -0.66 4.69 19.58
CA ARG A 62 -1.45 5.91 19.77
C ARG A 62 -1.25 6.87 18.59
N PRO A 63 -2.32 7.44 18.02
CA PRO A 63 -2.19 8.47 16.98
C PRO A 63 -1.27 9.62 17.42
N GLY A 64 -0.41 10.07 16.51
CA GLY A 64 0.56 11.15 16.76
C GLY A 64 1.89 10.71 17.38
N THR A 65 2.06 9.43 17.70
CA THR A 65 3.34 8.88 18.18
C THR A 65 4.25 8.43 17.04
N SER A 66 5.56 8.37 17.29
CA SER A 66 6.57 7.98 16.30
C SER A 66 7.61 7.03 16.90
N THR A 67 8.28 6.28 16.04
CA THR A 67 9.39 5.38 16.37
C THR A 67 10.33 5.31 15.18
N ILE A 68 11.51 4.72 15.38
CA ILE A 68 12.49 4.45 14.33
C ILE A 68 12.30 3.01 13.83
N THR A 69 12.40 2.82 12.52
CA THR A 69 12.40 1.50 11.86
C THR A 69 13.76 0.82 12.01
N GLY A 70 13.86 -0.47 11.69
CA GLY A 70 15.15 -1.10 11.43
C GLY A 70 15.77 -0.59 10.12
N THR A 71 16.94 -1.14 9.76
CA THR A 71 17.59 -0.89 8.46
C THR A 71 16.71 -1.40 7.33
N LEU A 72 16.45 -0.54 6.34
CA LEU A 72 15.61 -0.86 5.20
C LEU A 72 16.45 -1.11 3.95
N ASP A 73 16.40 -2.33 3.44
CA ASP A 73 17.00 -2.68 2.14
C ASP A 73 15.93 -2.63 1.03
N PHE A 74 16.05 -1.63 0.16
CA PHE A 74 15.12 -1.42 -0.96
C PHE A 74 15.50 -2.19 -2.23
N ARG A 75 16.62 -2.92 -2.28
CA ARG A 75 17.10 -3.57 -3.51
C ARG A 75 16.06 -4.53 -4.10
N GLY A 76 15.48 -5.39 -3.26
CA GLY A 76 14.45 -6.35 -3.69
C GLY A 76 13.19 -5.67 -4.21
N LEU A 77 12.70 -4.65 -3.48
CA LEU A 77 11.53 -3.87 -3.89
C LEU A 77 11.78 -3.09 -5.19
N SER A 78 12.95 -2.45 -5.30
CA SER A 78 13.37 -1.71 -6.50
C SER A 78 13.45 -2.64 -7.71
N ASN A 79 14.04 -3.83 -7.56
CA ASN A 79 14.11 -4.81 -8.62
C ASN A 79 12.70 -5.28 -9.05
N ALA A 80 11.82 -5.57 -8.10
CA ALA A 80 10.44 -5.98 -8.38
C ALA A 80 9.67 -4.89 -9.15
N ILE A 81 9.82 -3.62 -8.77
CA ILE A 81 9.20 -2.49 -9.48
C ILE A 81 9.76 -2.32 -10.90
N LYS A 82 11.07 -2.51 -11.08
CA LYS A 82 11.74 -2.33 -12.39
C LYS A 82 11.43 -3.44 -13.39
N THR A 83 11.23 -4.66 -12.91
CA THR A 83 11.14 -5.87 -13.75
C THR A 83 9.73 -6.46 -13.81
N GLY A 84 8.88 -6.13 -12.83
CA GLY A 84 7.53 -6.63 -12.75
C GLY A 84 6.54 -5.88 -13.64
N PRO A 85 5.39 -6.49 -13.96
CA PRO A 85 4.33 -5.82 -14.69
C PRO A 85 3.75 -4.64 -13.89
N LEU A 86 3.46 -3.53 -14.56
CA LEU A 86 2.87 -2.33 -13.95
C LEU A 86 1.55 -2.00 -14.64
N TYR A 87 0.45 -2.06 -13.90
CA TYR A 87 -0.83 -1.50 -14.34
C TYR A 87 -0.83 0.00 -14.08
N THR A 88 -1.09 0.82 -15.09
CA THR A 88 -1.00 2.26 -14.96
C THR A 88 -2.31 2.95 -15.30
N TYR A 89 -2.69 3.94 -14.51
CA TYR A 89 -3.83 4.79 -14.80
C TYR A 89 -3.64 6.18 -14.16
N ASN A 90 -4.41 7.17 -14.63
CA ASN A 90 -4.49 8.47 -13.98
C ASN A 90 -5.69 8.46 -13.03
N GLY A 91 -5.45 8.73 -11.75
CA GLY A 91 -6.46 8.74 -10.70
C GLY A 91 -6.27 9.91 -9.75
N SER A 92 -6.58 9.69 -8.48
CA SER A 92 -6.49 10.68 -7.42
C SER A 92 -5.78 10.15 -6.18
N LEU A 93 -5.56 11.02 -5.20
CA LEU A 93 -5.24 10.60 -3.84
C LEU A 93 -6.43 9.81 -3.27
N THR A 94 -6.14 8.73 -2.55
CA THR A 94 -7.17 7.91 -1.89
C THR A 94 -7.61 8.49 -0.54
N THR A 95 -6.97 9.58 -0.10
CA THR A 95 -7.30 10.32 1.11
C THR A 95 -7.70 11.77 0.77
N PRO A 96 -8.51 12.44 1.61
CA PRO A 96 -8.85 13.85 1.42
C PRO A 96 -7.60 14.74 1.25
N PRO A 97 -7.62 15.74 0.34
CA PRO A 97 -8.77 16.23 -0.43
C PRO A 97 -9.00 15.49 -1.76
N CYS A 98 -8.52 14.25 -1.90
CA CYS A 98 -8.75 13.41 -3.08
C CYS A 98 -8.24 14.05 -4.38
N THR A 99 -7.12 14.78 -4.30
CA THR A 99 -6.54 15.51 -5.44
C THR A 99 -6.35 14.59 -6.64
N GLU A 100 -6.93 14.97 -7.78
CA GLU A 100 -6.82 14.23 -9.04
C GLU A 100 -5.44 14.40 -9.72
N ASN A 101 -5.27 13.76 -10.87
CA ASN A 101 -4.05 13.75 -11.67
C ASN A 101 -2.84 13.10 -10.97
N VAL A 102 -3.11 12.06 -10.17
CA VAL A 102 -2.08 11.15 -9.66
C VAL A 102 -1.83 10.06 -10.69
N LYS A 103 -0.59 9.96 -11.20
CA LYS A 103 -0.18 8.83 -12.02
C LYS A 103 0.06 7.61 -11.14
N TRP A 104 -0.85 6.64 -11.20
CA TRP A 104 -0.73 5.39 -10.46
C TRP A 104 0.04 4.35 -11.26
N LEU A 105 0.92 3.61 -10.59
CA LEU A 105 1.62 2.43 -11.07
C LEU A 105 1.39 1.31 -10.06
N VAL A 106 0.46 0.41 -10.35
CA VAL A 106 0.15 -0.75 -9.49
C VAL A 106 1.03 -1.91 -9.92
N LEU A 107 1.94 -2.35 -9.04
CA LEU A 107 2.80 -3.50 -9.30
C LEU A 107 1.97 -4.78 -9.31
N GLY A 108 2.01 -5.49 -10.43
CA GLY A 108 1.28 -6.75 -10.60
C GLY A 108 1.89 -7.90 -9.79
N GLY A 109 1.02 -8.82 -9.40
CA GLY A 109 1.33 -9.87 -8.44
C GLY A 109 1.47 -9.36 -7.00
N THR A 110 1.61 -10.26 -6.05
CA THR A 110 1.68 -9.94 -4.62
C THR A 110 3.06 -10.20 -4.06
N ARG A 111 3.41 -9.47 -2.99
CA ARG A 111 4.61 -9.74 -2.19
C ARG A 111 4.24 -10.52 -0.93
N PRO A 112 5.09 -11.44 -0.45
CA PRO A 112 4.78 -12.20 0.75
C PRO A 112 4.77 -11.30 1.99
N LEU A 113 3.78 -11.51 2.86
CA LEU A 113 3.65 -10.90 4.17
C LEU A 113 3.34 -11.99 5.20
N HIS A 114 4.20 -12.13 6.21
CA HIS A 114 3.93 -13.10 7.28
C HIS A 114 2.72 -12.69 8.10
N VAL A 115 1.91 -13.69 8.48
CA VAL A 115 0.71 -13.52 9.30
C VAL A 115 1.00 -12.75 10.60
N ASP A 116 2.12 -13.03 11.27
CA ASP A 116 2.50 -12.33 12.52
C ASP A 116 2.76 -10.84 12.30
N THR A 117 3.46 -10.49 11.22
CA THR A 117 3.71 -9.10 10.85
C THR A 117 2.39 -8.42 10.50
N TYR A 118 1.55 -9.06 9.69
CA TYR A 118 0.23 -8.55 9.33
C TYR A 118 -0.63 -8.26 10.57
N ASN A 119 -0.72 -9.19 11.53
CA ASN A 119 -1.52 -9.02 12.73
C ASN A 119 -1.03 -7.85 13.60
N LYS A 120 0.29 -7.69 13.76
CA LYS A 120 0.88 -6.53 14.47
C LYS A 120 0.49 -5.22 13.78
N VAL A 121 0.66 -5.15 12.47
CA VAL A 121 0.34 -3.97 11.66
C VAL A 121 -1.16 -3.66 11.69
N LYS A 122 -2.01 -4.67 11.52
CA LYS A 122 -3.47 -4.56 11.58
C LYS A 122 -3.97 -4.03 12.92
N SER A 123 -3.37 -4.47 14.03
CA SER A 123 -3.75 -3.99 15.37
C SER A 123 -3.54 -2.49 15.58
N VAL A 124 -2.59 -1.89 14.85
CA VAL A 124 -2.29 -0.46 14.91
C VAL A 124 -3.11 0.32 13.89
N MET A 125 -3.10 -0.10 12.62
CA MET A 125 -3.76 0.63 11.53
C MET A 125 -5.28 0.45 11.50
N LYS A 126 -5.81 -0.61 12.14
CA LYS A 126 -7.24 -0.97 12.13
C LYS A 126 -7.76 -1.10 10.71
N PHE A 127 -8.74 -0.32 10.29
CA PHE A 127 -9.26 -0.27 8.93
C PHE A 127 -9.08 1.15 8.39
N ASN A 128 -8.39 1.29 7.26
CA ASN A 128 -8.05 2.60 6.69
C ASN A 128 -8.08 2.60 5.16
N ALA A 129 -8.87 1.71 4.56
CA ALA A 129 -9.01 1.59 3.10
C ALA A 129 -10.28 2.30 2.62
N ARG A 130 -10.16 3.15 1.60
CA ARG A 130 -11.28 3.71 0.85
C ARG A 130 -11.92 2.63 -0.01
N TYR A 131 -13.24 2.65 -0.13
CA TYR A 131 -13.98 1.76 -1.03
C TYR A 131 -13.62 2.03 -2.49
N SER A 132 -13.71 1.00 -3.34
CA SER A 132 -13.42 1.13 -4.78
C SER A 132 -14.37 2.15 -5.44
N GLN A 133 -13.83 2.97 -6.33
CA GLN A 133 -14.57 4.03 -7.01
C GLN A 133 -15.13 3.54 -8.36
N ASN A 134 -15.86 4.42 -9.06
CA ASN A 134 -16.34 4.13 -10.42
C ASN A 134 -15.17 3.93 -11.40
N ALA A 135 -15.48 3.43 -12.59
CA ALA A 135 -14.52 3.38 -13.68
C ALA A 135 -13.96 4.80 -13.98
N PRO A 136 -12.66 4.92 -14.31
CA PRO A 136 -12.06 6.21 -14.62
C PRO A 136 -12.85 7.00 -15.68
N GLY A 137 -13.05 8.30 -15.43
CA GLY A 137 -13.83 9.19 -16.30
C GLY A 137 -15.34 9.07 -16.17
N LYS A 138 -15.87 8.18 -15.32
CA LYS A 138 -17.30 8.15 -14.97
C LYS A 138 -17.56 9.03 -13.74
N ILE A 139 -18.81 9.51 -13.64
CA ILE A 139 -19.29 10.29 -12.50
C ILE A 139 -19.06 9.55 -11.18
N ASN A 140 -18.78 10.31 -10.11
CA ASN A 140 -18.56 9.76 -8.78
C ASN A 140 -19.77 8.90 -8.35
N LEU A 141 -19.51 7.75 -7.72
CA LEU A 141 -20.58 6.85 -7.28
C LEU A 141 -21.53 7.52 -6.28
N LEU A 142 -21.03 8.44 -5.46
CA LEU A 142 -21.84 9.17 -4.48
C LEU A 142 -22.79 10.20 -5.13
N GLU A 143 -22.50 10.68 -6.33
CA GLU A 143 -23.40 11.57 -7.08
C GLU A 143 -24.55 10.81 -7.75
N LYS A 144 -24.47 9.48 -7.77
CA LYS A 144 -25.52 8.57 -8.28
C LYS A 144 -26.35 7.91 -7.19
N ALA A 145 -26.00 8.12 -5.92
CA ALA A 145 -26.58 7.43 -4.77
C ALA A 145 -27.75 8.20 -4.16
#